data_AF-A0A2D5Z8S7-F1
#
_entry.id   AF-A0A2D5Z8S7-F1
#
_cell.length_a   1.000
_cell.length_b   1.000
_cell.length_c   1.000
_cell.angle_alpha   90.00
_cell.angle_beta   90.00
_cell.angle_gamma   90.00
#
_symmetry.space_group_name_H-M   'P 1'
#
loop_
_entity.id
_entity.type
_entity.pdbx_description
1 polymer ?
#
loop_
_entity_poly.entity_id
_entity_poly.type
_entity_poly.pdbx_seq_one_letter_code
_entity_poly.pdbx_strand_id
1 'polypeptide(L)' 'MVCGHTSQQSGLPLTNGHAICVDTNIYGGGWLTCLDVASGTFWQANEQGDTRRMHLEDLPSAP' A
#
# COMPACT_ATOMS: atom_id res chain seq x y z
N MET A 1 -2.66 13.02 2.93
CA MET A 1 -4.01 12.46 2.67
C MET A 1 -3.87 10.96 2.41
N VAL A 2 -4.81 10.12 2.84
CA VAL A 2 -4.86 8.69 2.48
C VAL A 2 -6.01 8.49 1.49
N CYS A 3 -5.76 7.79 0.39
CA CYS A 3 -6.72 7.55 -0.68
C CYS A 3 -6.64 6.12 -1.22
N GLY A 4 -7.58 5.78 -2.12
CA GLY A 4 -7.64 4.49 -2.81
C GLY A 4 -8.31 4.66 -4.19
N HIS A 5 -8.98 3.62 -4.69
CA HIS A 5 -9.70 3.56 -5.97
C HIS A 5 -8.81 3.43 -7.21
N THR A 6 -7.66 4.11 -7.23
CA THR A 6 -6.67 3.94 -8.28
C THR A 6 -5.79 2.73 -7.97
N SER A 7 -6.22 1.57 -8.46
CA SER A 7 -5.57 0.28 -8.25
C SER A 7 -4.09 0.31 -8.64
N GLN A 8 -3.23 0.07 -7.65
CA GLN A 8 -1.79 -0.07 -7.84
C GLN A 8 -1.44 -1.52 -8.19
N GLN A 9 -1.27 -1.78 -9.49
CA GLN A 9 -0.99 -3.11 -10.03
C GLN A 9 0.36 -3.70 -9.59
N SER A 10 1.28 -2.87 -9.09
CA SER A 10 2.53 -3.33 -8.47
C SER A 10 2.30 -4.07 -7.14
N GLY A 11 1.10 -3.92 -6.55
CA GLY A 11 0.79 -4.40 -5.22
C GLY A 11 1.45 -3.58 -4.11
N LEU A 12 2.11 -2.45 -4.42
CA LEU A 12 2.75 -1.57 -3.44
C LEU A 12 1.93 -0.29 -3.27
N PRO A 13 1.84 0.26 -2.04
CA PRO A 13 1.32 1.61 -1.85
C PRO A 13 2.15 2.62 -2.64
N LEU A 14 1.52 3.71 -3.08
CA LEU A 14 2.20 4.80 -3.80
C LEU A 14 2.08 6.10 -3.02
N THR A 15 3.19 6.82 -2.87
CA THR A 15 3.22 8.15 -2.26
C THR A 15 3.80 9.18 -3.23
N ASN A 16 3.27 10.40 -3.18
CA ASN A 16 3.85 11.58 -3.84
C ASN A 16 4.34 12.63 -2.82
N GLY A 17 4.49 12.25 -1.55
CA GLY A 17 4.84 13.16 -0.45
C GLY A 17 3.67 13.92 0.17
N HIS A 18 2.52 14.02 -0.51
CA HIS A 18 1.33 14.72 -0.02
C HIS A 18 0.11 13.80 0.16
N ALA A 19 0.04 12.74 -0.66
CA ALA A 19 -1.00 11.73 -0.63
C ALA A 19 -0.37 10.32 -0.71
N ILE A 20 -1.05 9.37 -0.07
CA ILE A 20 -0.69 7.95 -0.06
C ILE A 20 -1.89 7.16 -0.60
N CYS A 21 -1.70 6.46 -1.71
CA CYS A 21 -2.68 5.52 -2.25
C CYS A 21 -2.41 4.12 -1.67
N VAL A 22 -3.40 3.55 -0.98
CA VAL A 22 -3.33 2.20 -0.37
C VAL A 22 -4.10 1.13 -1.15
N ASP A 23 -4.68 1.48 -2.30
CA ASP A 23 -5.35 0.51 -3.16
C ASP A 23 -4.33 -0.32 -3.92
N THR A 24 -4.05 -1.53 -3.43
CA THR A 24 -3.01 -2.43 -3.97
C THR A 24 -3.60 -3.64 -4.68
N ASN A 25 -4.72 -3.42 -5.39
CA ASN A 25 -5.34 -4.39 -6.29
C ASN A 25 -5.85 -5.69 -5.63
N ILE A 26 -6.47 -5.62 -4.44
CA ILE A 26 -6.96 -6.83 -3.75
C ILE A 26 -7.94 -7.65 -4.61
N TYR A 27 -8.76 -7.01 -5.43
CA TYR A 27 -9.72 -7.70 -6.31
C TYR A 27 -9.08 -8.40 -7.52
N GLY A 28 -7.84 -8.05 -7.87
CA GLY A 28 -7.12 -8.59 -9.03
C GLY A 28 -5.92 -9.46 -8.64
N GLY A 29 -5.98 -10.15 -7.50
CA GLY A 29 -4.90 -11.02 -6.99
C GLY A 29 -3.73 -10.26 -6.34
N GLY A 30 -3.93 -8.99 -5.99
CA GLY A 30 -2.98 -8.16 -5.27
C GLY A 30 -3.08 -8.30 -3.76
N TRP A 31 -2.93 -7.17 -3.07
CA TRP A 31 -2.83 -7.12 -1.61
C TRP A 31 -3.94 -6.24 -1.02
N LEU A 32 -4.43 -6.60 0.17
CA LEU A 32 -5.19 -5.73 1.04
C LEU A 32 -4.18 -4.96 1.90
N THR A 33 -4.21 -3.63 1.86
CA THR A 33 -3.26 -2.79 2.58
C THR A 33 -3.91 -2.10 3.77
N CYS A 34 -3.21 -2.12 4.90
CA CYS A 34 -3.43 -1.27 6.06
C CYS A 34 -2.21 -0.36 6.26
N LEU A 35 -2.45 0.90 6.63
CA LEU A 35 -1.42 1.85 7.03
C LEU A 35 -1.66 2.25 8.49
N ASP A 36 -0.71 1.93 9.37
CA ASP A 36 -0.61 2.57 10.68
C ASP A 36 0.06 3.94 10.52
N VAL A 37 -0.76 4.99 10.58
CA VAL A 37 -0.32 6.37 10.37
C VAL A 37 0.60 6.89 11.47
N ALA A 38 0.55 6.32 12.68
CA ALA A 38 1.39 6.77 13.78
C ALA A 38 2.84 6.29 13.61
N SER A 39 3.01 5.04 13.16
CA SER A 39 4.31 4.44 12.94
C SER A 39 4.82 4.54 11.51
N GLY A 40 4.00 4.91 10.53
CA GLY A 40 4.36 4.85 9.12
C GLY A 40 4.47 3.42 8.56
N THR A 41 3.98 2.42 9.30
CA THR A 41 4.08 1.01 8.93
C THR A 41 2.90 0.58 8.08
N PHE A 42 3.19 -0.06 6.96
CA PHE A 42 2.21 -0.77 6.14
C PHE A 42 2.17 -2.26 6.47
N TRP A 43 0.96 -2.78 6.52
CA TRP A 43 0.68 -4.21 6.61
C TRP A 43 -0.11 -4.63 5.39
N GLN A 44 0.30 -5.75 4.79
CA GLN A 44 -0.38 -6.33 3.64
C GLN A 44 -0.68 -7.80 3.85
N ALA A 45 -1.85 -8.22 3.37
CA ALA A 45 -2.24 -9.62 3.29
C ALA A 45 -2.87 -9.92 1.92
N ASN A 46 -2.76 -11.15 1.44
CA ASN A 46 -3.36 -11.60 0.18
C ASN A 46 -4.34 -12.77 0.41
N GLU A 47 -5.01 -13.20 -0.66
CA GLU A 47 -5.98 -14.32 -0.63
C GLU A 47 -5.34 -15.69 -0.38
N GLN A 48 -4.03 -15.82 -0.59
CA GLN A 48 -3.26 -17.04 -0.33
C GLN A 48 -2.87 -17.18 1.15
N GLY A 49 -3.14 -16.15 1.97
CA GLY A 49 -2.82 -16.11 3.39
C GLY A 49 -1.41 -15.59 3.68
N ASP A 50 -0.67 -15.10 2.68
CA ASP A 50 0.62 -14.48 2.89
C ASP A 50 0.45 -13.11 3.54
N THR A 51 1.46 -12.72 4.32
CA THR A 51 1.54 -11.38 4.91
C THR A 51 2.90 -10.76 4.69
N ARG A 52 2.94 -9.44 4.57
CA ARG A 52 4.19 -8.68 4.51
C ARG A 52 4.06 -7.31 5.17
N ARG A 53 5.21 -6.75 5.54
CA ARG A 53 5.34 -5.45 6.18
C ARG A 53 6.35 -4.60 5.43
N MET A 54 6.09 -3.30 5.36
CA MET A 54 7.01 -2.30 4.81
C MET A 54 6.81 -0.96 5.51
N HIS A 55 7.79 -0.07 5.43
CA HIS A 55 7.72 1.26 6.02
C HIS A 55 7.58 2.35 4.95
N LEU A 56 6.93 3.47 5.30
CA LEU A 56 6.68 4.57 4.38
C LEU A 56 7.94 5.17 3.77
N GLU A 57 9.04 5.19 4.52
CA GLU A 57 10.31 5.72 4.02
C GLU A 57 11.01 4.81 3.02
N ASP A 58 10.62 3.53 2.96
CA ASP A 58 11.16 2.56 2.00
C ASP A 58 10.42 2.59 0.65
N LEU A 59 9.29 3.31 0.57
CA LEU A 59 8.53 3.38 -0.66
C LEU A 59 9.23 4.28 -1.68
N PRO A 60 9.32 3.88 -2.95
CA PRO A 60 9.75 4.77 -4.00
C PRO A 60 8.77 5.93 -4.09
N SER A 61 9.28 7.16 -4.05
CA SER A 61 8.49 8.34 -4.38
C SER A 61 8.05 8.25 -5.85
N ALA A 62 6.81 8.61 -6.12
CA ALA A 62 6.38 8.86 -7.51
C ALA A 62 7.36 9.84 -8.18
N PRO A 63 7.66 9.66 -9.49
CA PRO A 63 8.50 10.59 -10.24
C PRO A 63 7.93 12.01 -10.26
#